data_AF-A0A4Q9KT96-F1
#
_entry.id   AF-A0A4Q9KT96-F1
#
_cell.length_a   1.000
_cell.length_b   1.000
_cell.length_c   1.000
_cell.angle_alpha   90.00
_cell.angle_beta   90.00
_cell.angle_gamma   90.00
#
_symmetry.space_group_name_H-M   'P 1'
#
loop_
_entity.id
_entity.type
_entity.pdbx_description
1 polymer ?
#
loop_
_entity_poly.entity_id
_entity_poly.type
_entity_poly.pdbx_seq_one_letter_code
_entity_poly.pdbx_strand_id
1 'polypeptide(L)'
;MFYFFSINTHLFVLFMNIQGDKDLFTFLSNAPKEFREGEKIKKYQLKNGDYIHCVLWNMHFYITGTDIVKILVWRFQNAGRQLVSLKKFEEGVFSDLRNLKPGIDATLEGPRSDFLEFLYKNGCIRTQKKQKVFFWYSVPHDALFCDALERDLRRETNLYTYSKYMNNLARQNYIPMPTYSNGSVGGGVGGSVGGGVGVGSVGSNTFGSNSINS
;
A
#
# COMPACT_ATOMS: atom_id res chain seq x y z
N MET A 1 2.78 -1.79 25.96
CA MET A 1 3.22 -1.03 24.77
C MET A 1 2.07 -0.61 23.83
N PHE A 2 0.92 -1.29 23.77
CA PHE A 2 -0.14 -0.97 22.80
C PHE A 2 -1.06 0.24 23.12
N TYR A 3 -1.19 0.65 24.38
CA TYR A 3 -2.14 1.70 24.78
C TYR A 3 -1.81 3.13 24.29
N PHE A 4 -0.60 3.38 23.76
CA PHE A 4 -0.19 4.69 23.27
C PHE A 4 -0.80 5.07 21.90
N PHE A 5 -1.36 4.10 21.17
CA PHE A 5 -1.95 4.32 19.85
C PHE A 5 -3.37 4.89 19.87
N SER A 6 -4.02 5.00 21.03
CA SER A 6 -5.34 5.64 21.17
C SER A 6 -5.27 7.15 21.41
N ILE A 7 -4.11 7.77 21.15
CA ILE A 7 -3.92 9.22 21.28
C ILE A 7 -4.05 9.84 19.88
N ASN A 8 -5.18 10.53 19.66
CA ASN A 8 -5.51 11.46 18.57
C ASN A 8 -4.51 11.49 17.40
N THR A 9 -4.91 11.02 16.21
CA THR A 9 -4.06 10.92 15.01
C THR A 9 -3.34 12.23 14.68
N HIS A 10 -3.98 13.38 14.93
CA HIS A 10 -3.38 14.70 14.72
C HIS A 10 -2.21 15.00 15.68
N LEU A 11 -2.27 14.49 16.93
CA LEU A 11 -1.19 14.59 17.91
C LEU A 11 -0.08 13.58 17.62
N PHE A 12 -0.41 12.38 17.16
CA PHE A 12 0.56 11.40 16.66
C PHE A 12 1.34 11.95 15.46
N VAL A 13 0.66 12.59 14.49
CA VAL A 13 1.30 13.23 13.34
C VAL A 13 2.17 14.43 13.73
N LEU A 14 1.76 15.22 14.74
CA LEU A 14 2.63 16.24 15.36
C LEU A 14 3.90 15.62 15.96
N PHE A 15 3.77 14.52 16.70
CA PHE A 15 4.91 13.80 17.28
C PHE A 15 5.82 13.18 16.21
N MET A 16 5.24 12.64 15.13
CA MET A 16 5.97 12.16 13.95
C MET A 16 6.71 13.29 13.22
N ASN A 17 6.13 14.48 13.11
CA ASN A 17 6.79 15.65 12.53
C ASN A 17 7.93 16.19 13.42
N ILE A 18 7.89 15.98 14.74
CA ILE A 18 9.00 16.33 15.65
C ILE A 18 10.21 15.40 15.46
N GLN A 19 9.99 14.12 15.09
CA GLN A 19 11.03 13.20 14.61
C GLN A 19 11.21 13.23 13.08
N GLY A 20 10.45 14.07 12.37
CA GLY A 20 10.44 14.16 10.92
C GLY A 20 11.74 14.72 10.37
N ASP A 21 11.99 14.43 9.09
CA ASP A 21 13.20 14.89 8.40
C ASP A 21 13.15 16.41 8.19
N LYS A 22 13.72 17.16 9.14
CA LYS A 22 13.70 18.63 9.20
C LYS A 22 14.24 19.26 7.92
N ASP A 23 15.19 18.60 7.27
CA ASP A 23 15.80 19.01 6.01
C ASP A 23 14.74 19.01 4.88
N LEU A 24 13.94 17.95 4.78
CA LEU A 24 12.83 17.87 3.82
C LEU A 24 11.72 18.86 4.16
N PHE A 25 11.34 19.01 5.43
CA PHE A 25 10.32 20.01 5.82
C PHE A 25 10.77 21.44 5.49
N THR A 26 12.05 21.75 5.71
CA THR A 26 12.66 23.03 5.35
C THR A 26 12.65 23.23 3.84
N PHE A 27 13.01 22.22 3.06
CA PHE A 27 12.92 22.26 1.60
C PHE A 27 11.48 22.48 1.11
N LEU A 28 10.50 21.74 1.63
CA LEU A 28 9.09 21.92 1.24
C LEU A 28 8.56 23.33 1.57
N SER A 29 9.03 23.91 2.67
CA SER A 29 8.64 25.25 3.15
C SER A 29 9.33 26.41 2.43
N ASN A 30 10.55 26.20 1.91
CA ASN A 30 11.41 27.28 1.41
C ASN A 30 11.87 27.14 -0.04
N ALA A 31 11.79 25.97 -0.69
CA ALA A 31 12.31 25.78 -2.05
C ALA A 31 11.84 26.86 -3.05
N PRO A 32 10.56 27.30 -3.08
CA PRO A 32 10.11 28.40 -3.95
C PRO A 32 10.76 29.76 -3.67
N LYS A 33 11.16 30.03 -2.41
CA LYS A 33 11.75 31.31 -1.96
C LYS A 33 13.23 31.41 -2.29
N GLU A 34 13.87 30.26 -2.52
CA GLU A 34 15.33 30.12 -2.64
C GLU A 34 15.76 29.76 -4.08
N PHE A 35 14.98 30.15 -5.08
CA PHE A 35 15.39 30.10 -6.49
C PHE A 35 16.36 31.25 -6.78
N ARG A 36 17.41 30.96 -7.55
CA ARG A 36 18.32 31.98 -8.08
C ARG A 36 17.79 32.55 -9.39
N GLU A 37 18.26 33.74 -9.75
CA GLU A 37 17.91 34.35 -11.03
C GLU A 37 18.34 33.44 -12.20
N GLY A 38 17.41 33.16 -13.11
CA GLY A 38 17.58 32.21 -14.21
C GLY A 38 17.35 30.72 -13.85
N GLU A 39 17.24 30.35 -12.57
CA GLU A 39 16.94 28.98 -12.15
C GLU A 39 15.49 28.60 -12.45
N LYS A 40 15.25 27.45 -13.09
CA LYS A 40 13.89 26.93 -13.39
C LYS A 40 13.53 25.66 -12.62
N ILE A 41 14.48 25.04 -11.93
CA ILE A 41 14.26 23.81 -11.19
C ILE A 41 15.22 23.70 -10.02
N LYS A 42 14.65 23.58 -8.81
CA LYS A 42 15.41 23.31 -7.59
C LYS A 42 15.23 21.87 -7.17
N LYS A 43 16.33 21.19 -6.85
CA LYS A 43 16.36 19.76 -6.50
C LYS A 43 16.78 19.55 -5.05
N TYR A 44 16.16 18.58 -4.39
CA TYR A 44 16.57 18.09 -3.07
C TYR A 44 16.74 16.57 -3.13
N GLN A 45 17.84 16.07 -2.55
CA GLN A 45 18.16 14.64 -2.55
C GLN A 45 17.75 14.03 -1.21
N LEU A 46 16.87 13.04 -1.27
CA LEU A 46 16.50 12.18 -0.16
C LEU A 46 17.65 11.23 0.16
N LYS A 47 17.73 10.77 1.42
CA LYS A 47 18.87 9.97 1.92
C LYS A 47 18.84 8.52 1.37
N ASN A 48 17.78 8.12 0.67
CA ASN A 48 17.69 6.91 -0.16
C ASN A 48 18.23 7.08 -1.60
N GLY A 49 18.61 8.30 -2.00
CA GLY A 49 19.09 8.65 -3.34
C GLY A 49 18.05 9.24 -4.30
N ASP A 50 16.75 9.25 -3.96
CA ASP A 50 15.71 9.89 -4.77
C ASP A 50 15.85 11.42 -4.80
N TYR A 51 15.48 12.06 -5.92
CA TYR A 51 15.37 13.51 -6.02
C TYR A 51 13.92 13.98 -5.98
N ILE A 52 13.63 14.98 -5.13
CA ILE A 52 12.41 15.79 -5.15
C ILE A 52 12.67 17.06 -5.95
N HIS A 53 11.69 17.50 -6.75
CA HIS A 53 11.80 18.64 -7.65
C HIS A 53 10.77 19.72 -7.33
N CYS A 54 11.24 20.95 -7.10
CA CYS A 54 10.43 22.16 -7.22
C CYS A 54 10.70 22.78 -8.59
N VAL A 55 9.67 23.08 -9.37
CA VAL A 55 9.83 23.59 -10.75
C VAL A 55 9.15 24.94 -10.90
N LEU A 56 9.88 25.93 -11.40
CA LEU A 56 9.37 27.27 -11.72
C LEU A 56 9.06 27.34 -13.23
N TRP A 57 7.79 27.50 -13.56
CA TRP A 57 7.32 27.59 -14.95
C TRP A 57 6.19 28.62 -15.06
N ASN A 58 6.23 29.51 -16.06
CA ASN A 58 5.25 30.59 -16.26
C ASN A 58 4.91 31.35 -14.96
N MET A 59 5.92 31.74 -14.16
CA MET A 59 5.81 32.40 -12.84
C MET A 59 5.09 31.61 -11.74
N HIS A 60 4.78 30.32 -11.96
CA HIS A 60 4.15 29.44 -10.98
C HIS A 60 5.12 28.34 -10.53
N PHE A 61 5.01 27.92 -9.26
CA PHE A 61 5.79 26.82 -8.71
C PHE A 61 4.98 25.51 -8.76
N TYR A 62 5.64 24.44 -9.18
CA TYR A 62 5.03 23.14 -9.44
C TYR A 62 5.75 21.99 -8.75
N ILE A 63 5.00 20.94 -8.46
CA ILE A 63 5.49 19.62 -8.07
C ILE A 63 4.77 18.52 -8.88
N THR A 64 5.49 17.46 -9.22
CA THR A 64 4.91 16.31 -9.95
C THR A 64 4.24 15.33 -8.99
N GLY A 65 3.21 14.61 -9.46
CA GLY A 65 2.61 13.52 -8.68
C GLY A 65 3.64 12.44 -8.29
N THR A 66 4.68 12.23 -9.10
CA THR A 66 5.79 11.32 -8.79
C THR A 66 6.62 11.81 -7.60
N ASP A 67 6.88 13.11 -7.51
CA ASP A 67 7.64 13.69 -6.39
C ASP A 67 6.79 13.76 -5.10
N ILE A 68 5.48 14.01 -5.21
CA ILE A 68 4.53 13.87 -4.07
C ILE A 68 4.56 12.44 -3.50
N VAL A 69 4.51 11.42 -4.36
CA VAL A 69 4.63 10.01 -3.95
C VAL A 69 5.93 9.75 -3.19
N LYS A 70 7.09 10.18 -3.72
CA LYS A 70 8.40 10.02 -3.05
C LYS A 70 8.41 10.65 -1.65
N ILE A 71 7.89 11.88 -1.51
CA ILE A 71 7.78 12.58 -0.21
C ILE A 71 7.00 11.72 0.80
N LEU A 72 5.85 11.17 0.40
CA LEU A 72 5.01 10.39 1.30
C LEU A 72 5.64 9.02 1.63
N VAL A 73 6.30 8.37 0.66
CA VAL A 73 7.08 7.14 0.89
C VAL A 73 8.22 7.39 1.89
N TRP A 74 8.98 8.48 1.74
CA TRP A 74 10.06 8.86 2.65
C TRP A 74 9.56 9.12 4.07
N ARG A 75 8.43 9.84 4.21
CA ARG A 75 7.79 10.08 5.51
C ARG A 75 7.33 8.77 6.16
N PHE A 76 6.83 7.80 5.39
CA PHE A 76 6.48 6.46 5.90
C PHE A 76 7.70 5.67 6.40
N GLN A 77 8.80 5.71 5.66
CA GLN A 77 10.05 5.05 6.04
C GLN A 77 10.62 5.65 7.33
N ASN A 78 10.67 6.98 7.43
CA ASN A 78 11.11 7.68 8.65
C ASN A 78 10.14 7.51 9.83
N ALA A 79 8.85 7.27 9.57
CA ALA A 79 7.87 6.86 10.57
C ALA A 79 8.03 5.39 11.05
N GLY A 80 9.05 4.67 10.57
CA GLY A 80 9.30 3.27 10.93
C GLY A 80 8.30 2.28 10.32
N ARG A 81 7.51 2.69 9.31
CA ARG A 81 6.48 1.85 8.69
C ARG A 81 6.95 1.23 7.39
N GLN A 82 6.88 -0.10 7.31
CA GLN A 82 7.24 -0.84 6.10
C GLN A 82 6.05 -0.92 5.13
N LEU A 83 6.19 -0.29 3.96
CA LEU A 83 5.17 -0.33 2.91
C LEU A 83 5.09 -1.74 2.27
N VAL A 84 4.12 -2.53 2.71
CA VAL A 84 3.87 -3.91 2.22
C VAL A 84 3.59 -3.97 0.72
N SER A 85 3.04 -2.90 0.12
CA SER A 85 2.80 -2.83 -1.32
C SER A 85 2.89 -1.39 -1.83
N LEU A 86 4.05 -1.01 -2.38
CA LEU A 86 4.28 0.31 -2.96
C LEU A 86 3.24 0.67 -4.03
N LYS A 87 2.88 -0.26 -4.92
CA LYS A 87 1.86 -0.02 -5.95
C LYS A 87 0.50 0.39 -5.36
N LYS A 88 0.02 -0.29 -4.30
CA LYS A 88 -1.24 0.06 -3.64
C LYS A 88 -1.15 1.36 -2.82
N PHE A 89 0.06 1.79 -2.46
CA PHE A 89 0.32 3.09 -1.86
C PHE A 89 0.26 4.19 -2.92
N GLU A 90 0.95 4.03 -4.06
CA GLU A 90 0.89 4.92 -5.22
C GLU A 90 -0.55 5.10 -5.71
N GLU A 91 -1.29 4.01 -5.92
CA GLU A 91 -2.72 4.04 -6.30
C GLU A 91 -3.60 4.80 -5.29
N GLY A 92 -3.27 4.72 -3.99
CA GLY A 92 -3.94 5.48 -2.93
C GLY A 92 -3.63 6.98 -3.01
N VAL A 93 -2.36 7.36 -3.09
CA VAL A 93 -1.94 8.77 -3.21
C VAL A 93 -2.50 9.40 -4.50
N PHE A 94 -2.42 8.70 -5.64
CA PHE A 94 -3.02 9.16 -6.89
C PHE A 94 -4.55 9.22 -6.82
N SER A 95 -5.21 8.45 -5.95
CA SER A 95 -6.65 8.58 -5.71
C SER A 95 -6.99 9.94 -5.10
N ASP A 96 -6.26 10.35 -4.05
CA ASP A 96 -6.56 11.57 -3.29
C ASP A 96 -6.18 12.83 -4.07
N LEU A 97 -5.07 12.73 -4.82
CA LEU A 97 -4.65 13.76 -5.78
C LEU A 97 -5.66 13.99 -6.92
N ARG A 98 -6.76 13.22 -7.02
CA ARG A 98 -7.91 13.57 -7.89
C ARG A 98 -8.72 14.74 -7.34
N ASN A 99 -8.79 14.92 -6.02
CA ASN A 99 -9.62 15.93 -5.35
C ASN A 99 -9.16 17.37 -5.65
N LEU A 100 -7.85 17.57 -5.80
CA LEU A 100 -7.23 18.83 -6.24
C LEU A 100 -7.70 19.18 -7.66
N LYS A 101 -8.29 20.35 -7.89
CA LYS A 101 -8.98 20.67 -9.15
C LYS A 101 -8.03 21.25 -10.22
N PRO A 102 -8.05 20.75 -11.46
CA PRO A 102 -7.39 21.42 -12.58
C PRO A 102 -7.88 22.87 -12.73
N GLY A 103 -6.96 23.81 -12.94
CA GLY A 103 -7.22 25.25 -13.01
C GLY A 103 -7.28 25.97 -11.66
N ILE A 104 -7.20 25.25 -10.54
CA ILE A 104 -7.19 25.82 -9.16
C ILE A 104 -5.98 25.31 -8.38
N ASP A 105 -5.76 23.99 -8.38
CA ASP A 105 -4.72 23.31 -7.59
C ASP A 105 -3.64 22.64 -8.47
N ALA A 106 -3.88 22.58 -9.77
CA ALA A 106 -3.03 21.89 -10.75
C ALA A 106 -3.26 22.40 -12.18
N THR A 107 -2.28 22.26 -13.07
CA THR A 107 -2.50 22.26 -14.52
C THR A 107 -2.72 20.83 -15.05
N LEU A 108 -3.35 20.74 -16.22
CA LEU A 108 -3.62 19.47 -16.91
C LEU A 108 -2.99 19.50 -18.30
N GLU A 109 -1.68 19.26 -18.33
CA GLU A 109 -0.82 19.39 -19.50
C GLU A 109 -1.14 18.38 -20.60
N GLY A 110 -1.20 18.86 -21.84
CA GLY A 110 -1.31 18.02 -23.03
C GLY A 110 -0.06 17.16 -23.25
N PRO A 111 -0.18 16.02 -23.95
CA PRO A 111 0.98 15.19 -24.27
C PRO A 111 1.98 15.99 -25.11
N ARG A 112 3.28 15.89 -24.77
CA ARG A 112 4.37 16.68 -25.40
C ARG A 112 4.19 18.21 -25.37
N SER A 113 3.58 18.80 -24.34
CA SER A 113 3.72 20.25 -24.12
C SER A 113 5.18 20.59 -23.75
N ASP A 114 5.63 21.83 -24.02
CA ASP A 114 6.98 22.30 -23.67
C ASP A 114 7.32 22.07 -22.19
N PHE A 115 6.31 22.21 -21.33
CA PHE A 115 6.43 21.99 -19.89
C PHE A 115 6.66 20.51 -19.58
N LEU A 116 5.93 19.58 -20.22
CA LEU A 116 6.19 18.14 -20.05
C LEU A 116 7.52 17.71 -20.66
N GLU A 117 7.97 18.32 -21.76
CA GLU A 117 9.29 18.04 -22.29
C GLU A 117 10.40 18.53 -21.35
N PHE A 118 10.24 19.72 -20.74
CA PHE A 118 11.13 20.22 -19.69
C PHE A 118 11.17 19.29 -18.45
N LEU A 119 10.00 18.87 -17.95
CA LEU A 119 9.90 17.95 -16.80
C LEU A 119 10.50 16.57 -17.12
N TYR A 120 10.34 16.07 -18.34
CA TYR A 120 10.89 14.80 -18.78
C TYR A 120 12.42 14.86 -18.92
N LYS A 121 12.96 15.90 -19.58
CA LYS A 121 14.41 16.14 -19.69
C LYS A 121 15.10 16.27 -18.32
N ASN A 122 14.39 16.77 -17.32
CA ASN A 122 14.90 16.92 -15.95
C ASN A 122 14.71 15.70 -15.05
N GLY A 123 14.06 14.63 -15.51
CA GLY A 123 13.79 13.42 -14.73
C GLY A 123 12.64 13.52 -13.72
N CYS A 124 11.81 14.57 -13.80
CA CYS A 124 10.68 14.78 -12.90
C CYS A 124 9.49 13.88 -13.24
N ILE A 125 9.30 13.52 -14.51
CA ILE A 125 8.24 12.62 -14.98
C ILE A 125 8.81 11.49 -15.86
N ARG A 126 8.24 10.28 -15.74
CA ARG A 126 8.68 9.09 -16.49
C ARG A 126 8.11 8.99 -17.92
N THR A 127 7.11 9.79 -18.30
CA THR A 127 6.51 9.77 -19.64
C THR A 127 6.01 11.16 -20.06
N GLN A 128 5.95 11.43 -21.36
CA GLN A 128 5.36 12.64 -21.95
C GLN A 128 3.87 12.48 -22.32
N LYS A 129 3.16 11.49 -21.75
CA LYS A 129 1.68 11.39 -21.88
C LYS A 129 1.03 12.52 -21.07
N LYS A 130 -0.21 12.89 -21.39
CA LYS A 130 -1.03 13.87 -20.65
C LYS A 130 -0.85 13.72 -19.13
N GLN A 131 -0.32 14.74 -18.45
CA GLN A 131 -0.07 14.73 -17.00
C GLN A 131 -0.94 15.75 -16.28
N LYS A 132 -1.18 15.51 -14.99
CA LYS A 132 -1.65 16.51 -14.04
C LYS A 132 -0.45 16.94 -13.20
N VAL A 133 -0.13 18.24 -13.21
CA VAL A 133 1.02 18.81 -12.49
C VAL A 133 0.49 19.79 -11.46
N PHE A 134 0.89 19.65 -10.20
CA PHE A 134 0.24 20.33 -9.08
C PHE A 134 0.96 21.62 -8.74
N PHE A 135 0.22 22.67 -8.38
CA PHE A 135 0.83 23.88 -7.84
C PHE A 135 1.42 23.58 -6.45
N TRP A 136 2.65 24.02 -6.21
CA TRP A 136 3.41 23.70 -4.99
C TRP A 136 2.64 24.00 -3.71
N TYR A 137 1.99 25.17 -3.64
CA TYR A 137 1.24 25.63 -2.48
C TYR A 137 -0.14 24.97 -2.30
N SER A 138 -0.66 24.29 -3.34
CA SER A 138 -1.98 23.63 -3.33
C SER A 138 -1.93 22.15 -2.94
N VAL A 139 -0.76 21.61 -2.60
CA VAL A 139 -0.60 20.20 -2.18
C VAL A 139 -0.57 20.09 -0.65
N PRO A 140 -1.62 19.58 0.01
CA PRO A 140 -1.65 19.43 1.46
C PRO A 140 -0.87 18.18 1.88
N HIS A 141 0.47 18.26 1.85
CA HIS A 141 1.39 17.15 2.13
C HIS A 141 1.15 16.43 3.46
N ASP A 142 0.67 17.14 4.49
CA ASP A 142 0.31 16.55 5.79
C ASP A 142 -1.02 15.79 5.74
N ALA A 143 -2.06 16.33 5.11
CA ALA A 143 -3.35 15.64 4.96
C ALA A 143 -3.19 14.36 4.13
N LEU A 144 -2.46 14.42 3.00
CA LEU A 144 -2.14 13.25 2.18
C LEU A 144 -1.36 12.17 2.95
N PHE A 145 -0.51 12.58 3.91
CA PHE A 145 0.17 11.65 4.81
C PHE A 145 -0.79 11.02 5.84
N CYS A 146 -1.68 11.81 6.45
CA CYS A 146 -2.73 11.32 7.35
C CYS A 146 -3.63 10.29 6.65
N ASP A 147 -4.17 10.63 5.48
CA ASP A 147 -5.08 9.76 4.71
C ASP A 147 -4.38 8.46 4.31
N ALA A 148 -3.11 8.52 3.90
CA ALA A 148 -2.29 7.34 3.62
C ALA A 148 -2.08 6.48 4.87
N LEU A 149 -1.73 7.09 6.01
CA LEU A 149 -1.47 6.41 7.29
C LEU A 149 -2.72 5.72 7.84
N GLU A 150 -3.87 6.39 7.77
CA GLU A 150 -5.13 5.81 8.24
C GLU A 150 -5.55 4.58 7.43
N ARG A 151 -5.41 4.63 6.10
CA ARG A 151 -5.66 3.47 5.22
C ARG A 151 -4.67 2.34 5.46
N ASP A 152 -3.46 2.64 5.90
CA ASP A 152 -2.45 1.63 6.23
C ASP A 152 -2.77 0.92 7.55
N LEU A 153 -3.08 1.67 8.61
CA LEU A 153 -3.56 1.14 9.90
C LEU A 153 -4.84 0.32 9.75
N ARG A 154 -5.77 0.73 8.88
CA ARG A 154 -6.99 -0.03 8.54
C ARG A 154 -6.65 -1.39 7.87
N ARG A 155 -5.61 -1.46 7.02
CA ARG A 155 -5.15 -2.74 6.41
C ARG A 155 -4.53 -3.67 7.44
N GLU A 156 -3.66 -3.17 8.30
CA GLU A 156 -3.06 -3.95 9.40
C GLU A 156 -4.13 -4.53 10.32
N THR A 157 -5.10 -3.70 10.73
CA THR A 157 -6.23 -4.11 11.58
C THR A 157 -7.05 -5.23 10.94
N ASN A 158 -7.37 -5.11 9.65
CA ASN A 158 -8.11 -6.12 8.90
C ASN A 158 -7.29 -7.42 8.75
N LEU A 159 -5.99 -7.32 8.47
CA LEU A 159 -5.11 -8.48 8.32
C LEU A 159 -4.93 -9.24 9.65
N TYR A 160 -4.76 -8.53 10.76
CA TYR A 160 -4.74 -9.12 12.10
C TYR A 160 -6.06 -9.83 12.43
N THR A 161 -7.19 -9.19 12.13
CA THR A 161 -8.53 -9.75 12.37
C THR A 161 -8.77 -11.02 11.55
N TYR A 162 -8.40 -11.02 10.27
CA TYR A 162 -8.50 -12.20 9.40
C TYR A 162 -7.56 -13.32 9.85
N SER A 163 -6.30 -13.00 10.17
CA SER A 163 -5.34 -13.98 10.72
C SER A 163 -5.85 -14.60 12.02
N LYS A 164 -6.41 -13.79 12.93
CA LYS A 164 -7.01 -14.27 14.18
C LYS A 164 -8.20 -15.21 13.92
N TYR A 165 -9.09 -14.87 12.98
CA TYR A 165 -10.22 -15.72 12.58
C TYR A 165 -9.74 -17.08 12.04
N MET A 166 -8.81 -17.07 11.07
CA MET A 166 -8.25 -18.29 10.48
C MET A 166 -7.53 -19.17 11.51
N ASN A 167 -6.79 -18.58 12.47
CA ASN A 167 -6.15 -19.33 13.55
C ASN A 167 -7.14 -19.97 14.54
N ASN A 168 -8.30 -19.34 14.79
CA ASN A 168 -9.34 -19.95 15.63
C ASN A 168 -10.04 -21.11 14.91
N LEU A 169 -10.33 -20.96 13.61
CA LEU A 169 -10.81 -22.06 12.76
C LEU A 169 -9.83 -23.23 12.71
N ALA A 170 -8.53 -22.97 12.54
CA ALA A 170 -7.50 -24.02 12.53
C ALA A 170 -7.43 -24.78 13.87
N ARG A 171 -7.67 -24.11 15.00
CA ARG A 171 -7.75 -24.76 16.32
C ARG A 171 -9.04 -25.54 16.54
N GLN A 172 -10.19 -25.06 16.04
CA GLN A 172 -11.47 -25.76 16.18
C GLN A 172 -11.56 -27.02 15.30
N ASN A 173 -10.85 -27.06 14.16
CA ASN A 173 -10.83 -28.22 13.27
C ASN A 173 -9.78 -29.29 13.65
N TYR A 174 -9.02 -29.11 14.73
CA TYR A 174 -8.06 -30.11 15.18
C TYR A 174 -8.76 -31.20 16.02
N ILE A 175 -9.48 -32.10 15.34
CA ILE A 175 -9.97 -33.33 15.95
C ILE A 175 -8.75 -34.09 16.52
N PRO A 176 -8.71 -34.44 17.81
CA PRO A 176 -7.64 -35.26 18.35
C PRO A 176 -7.66 -36.64 17.67
N MET A 177 -6.61 -36.95 16.91
CA MET A 177 -6.39 -38.31 16.41
C MET A 177 -6.38 -39.27 17.61
N PRO A 178 -7.23 -40.31 17.64
CA PRO A 178 -7.32 -41.18 18.79
C PRO A 178 -5.99 -41.91 18.98
N THR A 179 -5.33 -41.63 20.11
CA THR A 179 -4.09 -42.31 20.49
C THR A 179 -4.40 -43.77 20.81
N TYR A 180 -4.10 -44.67 19.87
CA TYR A 180 -4.20 -46.11 20.10
C TYR A 180 -3.27 -46.52 21.25
N SER A 181 -3.86 -46.75 22.42
CA SER A 181 -3.16 -47.24 23.61
C SER A 181 -2.71 -48.69 23.38
N ASN A 182 -1.46 -48.87 22.99
CA ASN A 182 -0.89 -50.21 22.83
C ASN A 182 -0.68 -50.85 24.22
N GLY A 183 -1.55 -51.78 24.61
CA GLY A 183 -1.54 -52.35 25.95
C GLY A 183 -2.31 -53.67 26.09
N SER A 184 -1.67 -54.61 26.79
CA SER A 184 -2.25 -55.83 27.38
C SER A 184 -2.75 -56.93 26.44
N VAL A 185 -1.91 -57.96 26.26
CA VAL A 185 -2.32 -59.30 25.81
C VAL A 185 -3.24 -59.94 26.85
N GLY A 186 -4.39 -60.49 26.44
CA GLY A 186 -5.33 -61.12 27.37
C GLY A 186 -6.66 -61.57 26.75
N GLY A 187 -6.62 -62.40 25.69
CA GLY A 187 -7.83 -62.94 25.04
C GLY A 187 -7.89 -64.47 25.11
N GLY A 188 -8.86 -65.01 25.86
CA GLY A 188 -9.05 -66.46 26.03
C GLY A 188 -10.36 -66.96 25.41
N VAL A 189 -10.23 -68.00 24.58
CA VAL A 189 -11.21 -69.08 24.29
C VAL A 189 -12.66 -68.71 23.90
N GLY A 190 -13.04 -69.06 22.66
CA GLY A 190 -14.36 -69.67 22.38
C GLY A 190 -15.23 -69.04 21.29
N GLY A 191 -15.97 -69.89 20.57
CA GLY A 191 -17.08 -69.53 19.67
C GLY A 191 -16.76 -69.59 18.16
N SER A 192 -17.45 -70.44 17.42
CA SER A 192 -17.20 -70.70 15.99
C SER A 192 -18.49 -70.72 15.13
N VAL A 193 -18.28 -70.62 13.81
CA VAL A 193 -19.18 -71.03 12.69
C VAL A 193 -20.26 -70.04 12.21
N GLY A 194 -20.22 -69.76 10.90
CA GLY A 194 -21.37 -69.39 10.06
C GLY A 194 -21.57 -67.88 9.79
N GLY A 195 -21.79 -67.41 8.55
CA GLY A 195 -21.76 -68.07 7.24
C GLY A 195 -22.82 -67.50 6.28
N GLY A 196 -22.42 -66.83 5.20
CA GLY A 196 -23.34 -66.23 4.22
C GLY A 196 -22.60 -65.47 3.10
N VAL A 197 -23.18 -65.38 1.91
CA VAL A 197 -22.48 -64.95 0.68
C VAL A 197 -23.35 -64.05 -0.22
N GLY A 198 -22.81 -62.91 -0.66
CA GLY A 198 -22.90 -62.50 -2.07
C GLY A 198 -23.80 -61.32 -2.51
N VAL A 199 -23.18 -60.48 -3.37
CA VAL A 199 -23.75 -59.82 -4.57
C VAL A 199 -24.71 -58.61 -4.42
N GLY A 200 -24.48 -57.57 -5.23
CA GLY A 200 -25.33 -56.37 -5.40
C GLY A 200 -24.58 -55.06 -5.14
N SER A 201 -23.93 -54.32 -6.05
CA SER A 201 -24.00 -54.09 -7.51
C SER A 201 -24.73 -52.79 -7.94
N VAL A 202 -23.93 -51.81 -8.41
CA VAL A 202 -24.21 -50.78 -9.44
C VAL A 202 -24.97 -49.48 -9.07
N GLY A 203 -24.42 -48.36 -9.57
CA GLY A 203 -24.92 -46.97 -9.56
C GLY A 203 -23.72 -46.00 -9.43
N SER A 204 -23.11 -45.37 -10.45
CA SER A 204 -23.60 -44.66 -11.67
C SER A 204 -24.52 -43.47 -11.32
N ASN A 205 -24.46 -42.29 -11.95
CA ASN A 205 -23.60 -41.72 -13.01
C ASN A 205 -23.66 -40.15 -12.91
N THR A 206 -22.86 -39.24 -13.51
CA THR A 206 -21.79 -39.26 -14.53
C THR A 206 -20.83 -38.05 -14.29
N PHE A 207 -19.66 -37.98 -14.94
CA PHE A 207 -18.82 -36.74 -15.02
C PHE A 207 -19.36 -35.73 -16.04
N GLY A 208 -19.17 -34.42 -15.81
CA GLY A 208 -19.55 -33.34 -16.73
C GLY A 208 -18.38 -32.40 -17.08
N SER A 209 -17.78 -32.59 -18.26
CA SER A 209 -16.68 -31.78 -18.80
C SER A 209 -17.12 -31.00 -20.04
N ASN A 210 -16.97 -29.67 -20.04
CA ASN A 210 -17.26 -28.83 -21.20
C ASN A 210 -16.00 -28.34 -21.91
N SER A 211 -15.97 -28.51 -23.23
CA SER A 211 -14.88 -28.06 -24.11
C SER A 211 -15.42 -27.23 -25.28
N ILE A 212 -14.99 -25.97 -25.34
CA ILE A 212 -14.45 -25.25 -26.52
C ILE A 212 -15.25 -25.31 -27.85
N ASN A 213 -15.68 -24.11 -28.28
CA ASN A 213 -15.92 -23.60 -29.64
C ASN A 213 -16.88 -24.33 -30.61
N SER A 214 -17.82 -23.54 -31.15
CA SER A 214 -17.67 -22.94 -32.49
C SER A 214 -18.26 -21.54 -32.50
#